data_AF-A0A941WS52-F1
#
_entry.id   AF-A0A941WS52-F1
#
_cell.length_a   1.000
_cell.length_b   1.000
_cell.length_c   1.000
_cell.angle_alpha   90.00
_cell.angle_beta   90.00
_cell.angle_gamma   90.00
#
_symmetry.space_group_name_H-M   'P 1'
#
loop_
_entity.id
_entity.type
_entity.pdbx_description
1 polymer ?
#
loop_
_entity_poly.entity_id
_entity_poly.type
_entity_poly.pdbx_seq_one_letter_code
_entity_poly.pdbx_strand_id
1 'polypeptide(L)'
;MLAALEATDGAAANRQSIAETLNTAVHGSTAFLWALGLTAVLWVLCLVGAAVQKERRAALLIPLLLGALLEAALILYLAIQGRMPTRVLWLVFLPFMALVAGLLPSCIPAVRLRFVRVAATVGLCCGVLCVSGLMLAEVIPHLLPDIEAWEAIGDPAAALDEYALANPDMLFIYDMTLAVDTRLFPDVSQGIPHNVVCWGGWPLRSPATVEQFAAFDIDLLHFDPANLLRYDVCIASGVVDPPPTLVIDYLREKVDPACDYMIYSEMGGVYFFQFY
;
A
#
# COMPACT_ATOMS: atom_id res chain seq x y z
N MET A 1 24.89 11.16 15.86
CA MET A 1 24.30 10.45 14.70
C MET A 1 24.46 8.93 14.82
N LEU A 2 25.65 8.39 15.13
CA LEU A 2 25.80 6.97 15.53
C LEU A 2 25.10 6.63 16.87
N ALA A 3 25.16 7.52 17.87
CA ALA A 3 24.44 7.33 19.14
C ALA A 3 22.90 7.46 19.02
N ALA A 4 22.38 8.03 17.93
CA ALA A 4 20.94 8.09 17.67
C ALA A 4 20.40 6.81 17.01
N LEU A 5 21.31 5.98 16.46
CA LEU A 5 20.98 4.64 15.95
C LEU A 5 21.00 3.58 17.06
N GLU A 6 21.69 3.84 18.18
CA GLU A 6 21.71 2.97 19.36
C GLU A 6 20.49 3.19 20.29
N ALA A 7 19.80 4.33 20.18
CA ALA A 7 18.64 4.66 21.03
C ALA A 7 17.29 4.12 20.49
N THR A 8 17.26 3.61 19.26
CA THR A 8 16.21 2.69 18.84
C THR A 8 16.60 1.31 19.35
N ASP A 9 16.30 1.04 20.62
CA ASP A 9 16.06 -0.32 21.08
C ASP A 9 14.94 -0.87 20.19
N GLY A 10 15.35 -1.46 19.07
CA GLY A 10 14.47 -2.16 18.15
C GLY A 10 13.81 -3.23 18.97
N ALA A 11 12.50 -3.07 19.21
CA ALA A 11 11.66 -4.11 19.77
C ALA A 11 12.08 -5.42 19.11
N ALA A 12 12.68 -6.33 19.90
CA ALA A 12 13.24 -7.56 19.37
C ALA A 12 12.16 -8.21 18.51
N ALA A 13 12.39 -8.27 17.19
CA ALA A 13 11.36 -8.64 16.23
C ALA A 13 10.76 -9.99 16.65
N ASN A 14 9.54 -9.95 17.20
CA ASN A 14 8.87 -11.13 17.69
C ASN A 14 8.63 -12.03 16.47
N ARG A 15 9.01 -13.31 16.54
CA ARG A 15 8.83 -14.26 15.42
C ARG A 15 7.40 -14.27 14.90
N GLN A 16 6.44 -14.04 15.80
CA GLN A 16 5.03 -13.90 15.48
C GLN A 16 4.73 -12.65 14.64
N SER A 17 5.33 -11.50 14.97
CA SER A 17 5.19 -10.25 14.21
C SER A 17 5.80 -10.36 12.80
N ILE A 18 6.95 -11.05 12.66
CA ILE A 18 7.55 -11.33 11.35
C ILE A 18 6.62 -12.22 10.50
N ALA A 19 6.06 -13.27 11.11
CA ALA A 19 5.14 -14.19 10.43
C ALA A 19 3.85 -13.48 10.01
N GLU A 20 3.26 -12.65 10.87
CA GLU A 20 2.08 -11.84 10.56
C GLU A 20 2.36 -10.84 9.44
N THR A 21 3.50 -10.16 9.48
CA THR A 21 3.93 -9.23 8.42
C THR A 21 4.04 -9.92 7.07
N LEU A 22 4.69 -11.10 7.02
CA LEU A 22 4.80 -11.90 5.80
C LEU A 22 3.42 -12.40 5.33
N ASN A 23 2.59 -12.85 6.27
CA ASN A 23 1.27 -13.40 5.96
C ASN A 23 0.36 -12.34 5.33
N THR A 24 0.31 -11.14 5.91
CA THR A 24 -0.44 -10.00 5.39
C THR A 24 0.08 -9.57 4.03
N ALA A 25 1.40 -9.51 3.85
CA ALA A 25 2.00 -9.06 2.61
C ALA A 25 1.73 -10.02 1.43
N VAL A 26 1.72 -11.34 1.71
CA VAL A 26 1.47 -12.41 0.72
C VAL A 26 -0.03 -12.61 0.45
N HIS A 27 -0.89 -12.59 1.48
CA HIS A 27 -2.34 -12.76 1.30
C HIS A 27 -3.03 -11.52 0.73
N GLY A 28 -2.37 -10.37 0.72
CA GLY A 28 -2.89 -9.15 0.12
C GLY A 28 -3.05 -9.18 -1.41
N SER A 29 -2.57 -10.22 -2.11
CA SER A 29 -2.63 -10.27 -3.58
C SER A 29 -2.57 -11.69 -4.16
N THR A 30 -3.69 -12.17 -4.73
CA THR A 30 -3.77 -13.46 -5.46
C THR A 30 -2.85 -13.49 -6.69
N ALA A 31 -2.94 -12.47 -7.54
CA ALA A 31 -1.81 -11.60 -7.83
C ALA A 31 -0.39 -12.20 -7.72
N PHE A 32 0.18 -11.85 -6.58
CA PHE A 32 1.54 -12.17 -6.17
C PHE A 32 1.75 -13.68 -5.98
N LEU A 33 0.77 -14.42 -5.46
CA LEU A 33 0.86 -15.87 -5.25
C LEU A 33 1.08 -16.64 -6.56
N TRP A 34 0.36 -16.27 -7.62
CA TRP A 34 0.55 -16.87 -8.94
C TRP A 34 1.91 -16.55 -9.54
N ALA A 35 2.34 -15.29 -9.46
CA ALA A 35 3.66 -14.87 -9.93
C ALA A 35 4.79 -15.59 -9.17
N LEU A 36 4.65 -15.74 -7.86
CA LEU A 36 5.55 -16.50 -6.99
C LEU A 36 5.62 -17.97 -7.41
N GLY A 37 4.46 -18.62 -7.55
CA GLY A 37 4.37 -20.03 -7.95
C GLY A 37 4.99 -20.28 -9.32
N LEU A 38 4.66 -19.45 -10.32
CA LEU A 38 5.21 -19.56 -11.67
C LEU A 38 6.73 -19.40 -11.67
N THR A 39 7.24 -18.39 -10.97
CA THR A 39 8.68 -18.13 -10.87
C THR A 39 9.40 -19.26 -10.16
N ALA A 40 8.82 -19.82 -9.10
CA ALA A 40 9.39 -20.98 -8.40
C ALA A 40 9.51 -22.19 -9.33
N VAL A 41 8.48 -22.47 -10.15
CA VAL A 41 8.54 -23.55 -11.16
C VAL A 41 9.64 -23.28 -12.19
N LEU A 42 9.71 -22.06 -12.74
CA LEU A 42 10.74 -21.69 -13.71
C LEU A 42 12.14 -21.75 -13.11
N TRP A 43 12.30 -21.35 -11.85
CA TRP A 43 13.56 -21.41 -11.12
C TRP A 43 14.02 -22.86 -10.93
N VAL A 44 13.14 -23.77 -10.51
CA VAL A 44 13.45 -25.20 -10.41
C VAL A 44 13.86 -25.78 -11.77
N LEU A 45 13.16 -25.43 -12.84
CA LEU A 45 13.52 -25.84 -14.20
C LEU A 45 14.90 -25.30 -14.62
N CYS A 46 15.20 -24.05 -14.29
CA CYS A 46 16.51 -23.44 -14.51
C CYS A 46 17.62 -24.17 -13.73
N LEU A 47 17.39 -24.52 -12.47
CA LEU A 47 18.35 -25.26 -11.64
C LEU A 47 18.63 -26.65 -12.22
N VAL A 48 17.59 -27.39 -12.62
CA VAL A 48 17.73 -28.70 -13.24
C VAL A 48 18.49 -28.59 -14.57
N GLY A 49 18.11 -27.63 -15.42
CA GLY A 49 18.78 -27.39 -16.70
C GLY A 49 20.25 -27.02 -16.55
N ALA A 50 20.56 -26.12 -15.61
CA ALA A 50 21.93 -25.70 -15.29
C ALA A 50 22.77 -26.86 -14.73
N ALA A 51 22.20 -27.74 -13.91
CA ALA A 51 22.90 -28.88 -13.33
C ALA A 51 23.37 -29.90 -14.39
N VAL A 52 22.62 -30.03 -15.49
CA VAL A 52 22.96 -30.95 -16.60
C VAL A 52 24.07 -30.40 -17.50
N GLN A 53 24.32 -29.08 -17.51
CA GLN A 53 25.29 -28.43 -18.39
C GLN A 53 26.70 -28.35 -17.77
N LYS A 54 27.46 -29.44 -17.80
CA LYS A 54 28.80 -29.56 -17.15
C LYS A 54 29.74 -28.36 -17.38
N GLU A 55 29.81 -27.82 -18.59
CA GLU A 55 30.74 -26.72 -18.94
C GLU A 55 30.29 -25.33 -18.46
N ARG A 56 28.98 -25.10 -18.34
CA ARG A 56 28.40 -23.81 -17.96
C ARG A 56 27.72 -23.84 -16.58
N ARG A 57 27.81 -24.96 -15.88
CA ARG A 57 27.11 -25.24 -14.63
C ARG A 57 27.31 -24.15 -13.59
N ALA A 58 28.56 -23.75 -13.34
CA ALA A 58 28.86 -22.70 -12.37
C ALA A 58 28.29 -21.35 -12.81
N ALA A 59 28.46 -20.98 -14.08
CA ALA A 59 27.98 -19.72 -14.63
C ALA A 59 26.45 -19.57 -14.60
N LEU A 60 25.71 -20.69 -14.61
CA LEU A 60 24.24 -20.70 -14.53
C LEU A 60 23.74 -20.88 -13.09
N LEU A 61 24.33 -21.76 -12.29
CA LEU A 61 23.87 -22.03 -10.92
C LEU A 61 24.20 -20.89 -9.94
N ILE A 62 25.39 -20.27 -10.06
CA ILE A 62 25.80 -19.18 -9.15
C ILE A 62 24.78 -18.03 -9.15
N PRO A 63 24.40 -17.43 -10.30
CA PRO A 63 23.44 -16.34 -10.29
C PRO A 63 22.05 -16.79 -9.81
N LEU A 64 21.59 -18.00 -10.14
CA LEU A 64 20.29 -18.51 -9.69
C LEU A 64 20.21 -18.71 -8.17
N LEU A 65 21.27 -19.21 -7.56
CA LEU A 65 21.35 -19.43 -6.11
C LEU A 65 21.61 -18.13 -5.36
N LEU A 66 22.52 -17.29 -5.86
CA LEU A 66 22.80 -16.00 -5.25
C LEU A 66 21.60 -15.06 -5.34
N GLY A 67 20.89 -15.06 -6.47
CA GLY A 67 19.65 -14.29 -6.66
C GLY A 67 18.58 -14.67 -5.64
N ALA A 68 18.33 -15.98 -5.47
CA ALA A 68 17.36 -16.48 -4.49
C ALA A 68 17.77 -16.16 -3.04
N LEU A 69 19.07 -16.29 -2.74
CA LEU A 69 19.60 -15.93 -1.41
C LEU A 69 19.42 -14.44 -1.12
N LEU A 70 19.71 -13.58 -2.10
CA LEU A 70 19.65 -12.12 -1.95
C LEU A 70 18.20 -11.63 -1.83
N GLU A 71 17.29 -12.23 -2.59
CA GLU A 71 15.85 -12.05 -2.45
C GLU A 71 15.36 -12.44 -1.05
N ALA A 72 15.68 -13.65 -0.58
CA ALA A 72 15.30 -14.11 0.75
C ALA A 72 15.88 -13.22 1.86
N ALA A 73 17.13 -12.77 1.71
CA ALA A 73 17.79 -11.89 2.66
C ALA A 73 17.11 -10.52 2.73
N LEU A 74 16.76 -9.93 1.58
CA LEU A 74 16.04 -8.65 1.50
C LEU A 74 14.63 -8.75 2.08
N ILE A 75 13.89 -9.82 1.75
CA ILE A 75 12.56 -10.09 2.31
C ILE A 75 12.64 -10.19 3.84
N LEU A 76 13.59 -10.96 4.37
CA LEU A 76 13.76 -11.13 5.80
C LEU A 76 14.15 -9.82 6.48
N TYR A 77 15.07 -9.06 5.88
CA TYR A 77 15.47 -7.74 6.38
C TYR A 77 14.27 -6.78 6.48
N LEU A 78 13.45 -6.71 5.44
CA LEU A 78 12.26 -5.85 5.41
C LEU A 78 11.18 -6.31 6.40
N ALA A 79 11.01 -7.62 6.56
CA ALA A 79 10.09 -8.18 7.55
C ALA A 79 10.52 -7.85 8.98
N ILE A 80 11.83 -7.91 9.28
CA ILE A 80 12.39 -7.50 10.58
C ILE A 80 12.13 -6.00 10.84
N GLN A 81 12.18 -5.17 9.81
CA GLN A 81 11.89 -3.72 9.93
C GLN A 81 10.39 -3.40 10.04
N GLY A 82 9.50 -4.39 9.94
CA GLY A 82 8.04 -4.17 9.95
C GLY A 82 7.52 -3.39 8.74
N ARG A 83 8.31 -3.26 7.67
CA ARG A 83 8.01 -2.45 6.49
C ARG A 83 7.79 -3.34 5.28
N MET A 84 6.64 -4.01 5.23
CA MET A 84 6.35 -4.92 4.11
C MET A 84 4.97 -4.74 3.46
N PRO A 85 4.65 -3.56 2.89
CA PRO A 85 3.57 -3.45 1.92
C PRO A 85 3.80 -4.40 0.74
N THR A 86 2.74 -4.97 0.17
CA THR A 86 2.83 -5.86 -1.01
C THR A 86 3.57 -5.22 -2.19
N ARG A 87 3.54 -3.89 -2.34
CA ARG A 87 4.33 -3.17 -3.35
C ARG A 87 5.86 -3.32 -3.16
N VAL A 88 6.32 -3.35 -1.91
CA VAL A 88 7.74 -3.56 -1.60
C VAL A 88 8.15 -5.01 -1.89
N LEU A 89 7.26 -5.97 -1.61
CA LEU A 89 7.44 -7.37 -2.04
C LEU A 89 7.65 -7.46 -3.56
N TRP A 90 6.79 -6.82 -4.36
CA TRP A 90 6.96 -6.78 -5.82
C TRP A 90 8.29 -6.18 -6.24
N LEU A 91 8.74 -5.08 -5.62
CA LEU A 91 10.02 -4.44 -5.95
C LEU A 91 11.24 -5.34 -5.68
N VAL A 92 11.20 -6.15 -4.63
CA VAL A 92 12.27 -7.10 -4.31
C VAL A 92 12.20 -8.35 -5.20
N PHE A 93 10.99 -8.80 -5.53
CA PHE A 93 10.72 -10.02 -6.27
C PHE A 93 10.94 -9.87 -7.80
N LEU A 94 10.61 -8.70 -8.38
CA LEU A 94 10.73 -8.42 -9.82
C LEU A 94 12.13 -8.67 -10.41
N PRO A 95 13.23 -8.23 -9.78
CA PRO A 95 14.59 -8.50 -10.28
C PRO A 95 14.90 -10.00 -10.36
N PHE A 96 14.45 -10.79 -9.39
CA PHE A 96 14.68 -12.23 -9.38
C PHE A 96 13.86 -12.94 -10.46
N MET A 97 12.60 -12.54 -10.65
CA MET A 97 11.79 -12.99 -11.79
C MET A 97 12.47 -12.72 -13.13
N ALA A 98 12.99 -11.50 -13.33
CA ALA A 98 13.68 -11.12 -14.55
C ALA A 98 14.97 -11.94 -14.76
N LEU A 99 15.72 -12.22 -13.68
CA LEU A 99 16.90 -13.08 -13.72
C LEU A 99 16.55 -14.51 -14.15
N VAL A 100 15.53 -15.12 -13.54
CA VAL A 100 15.07 -16.47 -13.88
C VAL A 100 14.62 -16.53 -15.32
N ALA A 101 13.80 -15.57 -15.77
CA ALA A 101 13.32 -15.49 -17.14
C ALA A 101 14.47 -15.28 -18.15
N GLY A 102 15.45 -14.42 -17.83
CA GLY A 102 16.60 -14.16 -18.68
C GLY A 102 17.58 -15.33 -18.80
N LEU A 103 17.74 -16.12 -17.74
CA LEU A 103 18.61 -17.30 -17.73
C LEU A 103 17.93 -18.56 -18.28
N LEU A 104 16.60 -18.62 -18.28
CA LEU A 104 15.84 -19.79 -18.73
C LEU A 104 16.27 -20.34 -20.10
N PRO A 105 16.45 -19.52 -21.17
CA PRO A 105 16.89 -20.03 -22.46
C PRO A 105 18.30 -20.66 -22.43
N SER A 106 19.17 -20.17 -21.55
CA SER A 106 20.54 -20.66 -21.39
C SER A 106 20.59 -21.96 -20.57
N CYS A 107 19.59 -22.22 -19.74
CA CYS A 107 19.45 -23.44 -18.95
C CYS A 107 18.88 -24.62 -19.76
N ILE A 108 18.20 -24.36 -20.88
CA ILE A 108 17.66 -25.42 -21.74
C ILE A 108 18.82 -26.19 -22.41
N PRO A 109 18.97 -27.51 -22.17
CA PRO A 109 20.03 -28.29 -22.80
C PRO A 109 19.89 -28.25 -24.32
N ALA A 110 21.02 -28.31 -25.03
CA ALA A 110 21.04 -28.33 -26.49
C ALA A 110 20.41 -29.63 -27.03
N VAL A 111 19.08 -29.64 -27.18
CA VAL A 111 18.37 -30.71 -27.88
C VAL A 111 18.77 -30.63 -29.35
N ARG A 112 19.21 -31.76 -29.93
CA ARG A 112 19.61 -31.85 -31.36
C ARG A 112 18.53 -31.36 -32.33
N LEU A 113 17.27 -31.35 -31.90
CA LEU A 113 16.12 -30.93 -32.69
C LEU A 113 15.73 -29.48 -32.35
N ARG A 114 16.14 -28.55 -33.23
CA ARG A 114 15.80 -27.11 -33.16
C ARG A 114 14.31 -26.85 -32.94
N PHE A 115 13.44 -27.71 -33.48
CA PHE A 115 11.99 -27.65 -33.32
C PHE A 115 11.51 -27.81 -31.87
N VAL A 116 12.08 -28.75 -31.11
CA VAL A 116 11.68 -29.03 -29.71
C VAL A 116 12.02 -27.83 -28.82
N ARG A 117 13.18 -27.20 -29.04
CA ARG A 117 13.60 -26.00 -28.30
C ARG A 117 12.68 -24.81 -28.59
N VAL A 118 12.34 -24.58 -29.86
CA VAL A 118 11.42 -23.50 -30.25
C VAL A 118 10.03 -23.76 -29.66
N ALA A 119 9.51 -24.99 -29.79
CA ALA A 119 8.21 -25.35 -29.24
C ALA A 119 8.15 -25.20 -27.71
N ALA A 120 9.19 -25.62 -26.98
CA ALA A 120 9.26 -25.44 -25.54
C ALA A 120 9.32 -23.95 -25.13
N THR A 121 10.08 -23.14 -25.86
CA THR A 121 10.19 -21.69 -25.61
C THR A 121 8.86 -20.98 -25.89
N VAL A 122 8.21 -21.31 -27.02
CA VAL A 122 6.89 -20.77 -27.38
C VAL A 122 5.85 -21.21 -26.35
N GLY A 123 5.85 -22.47 -25.93
CA GLY A 123 4.95 -22.98 -24.89
C GLY A 123 5.12 -22.24 -23.56
N LEU A 124 6.36 -21.96 -23.16
CA LEU A 124 6.68 -21.14 -22.00
C LEU A 124 6.18 -19.70 -22.14
N CYS A 125 6.45 -19.04 -23.27
CA CYS A 125 5.96 -17.69 -23.54
C CYS A 125 4.43 -17.62 -23.55
N CYS A 126 3.76 -18.58 -24.20
CA CYS A 126 2.31 -18.68 -24.19
C CYS A 126 1.77 -18.92 -22.78
N GLY A 127 2.42 -19.75 -21.97
CA GLY A 127 2.07 -19.96 -20.57
C GLY A 127 2.16 -18.68 -19.75
N VAL A 128 3.27 -17.95 -19.86
CA VAL A 128 3.44 -16.65 -19.19
C VAL A 128 2.39 -15.64 -19.64
N LEU A 129 2.12 -15.53 -20.95
CA LEU A 129 1.11 -14.63 -21.48
C LEU A 129 -0.30 -15.00 -21.02
N CYS A 130 -0.66 -16.28 -20.98
CA CYS A 130 -1.95 -16.74 -20.48
C CYS A 130 -2.12 -16.43 -18.99
N VAL A 131 -1.11 -16.73 -18.15
CA VAL A 131 -1.18 -16.40 -16.72
C VAL A 131 -1.26 -14.89 -16.52
N SER A 132 -0.43 -14.11 -17.23
CA SER A 132 -0.47 -12.65 -17.16
C SER A 132 -1.81 -12.08 -17.60
N GLY A 133 -2.41 -12.63 -18.66
CA GLY A 133 -3.74 -12.25 -19.15
C GLY A 133 -4.86 -12.58 -18.16
N LEU A 134 -4.81 -13.75 -17.51
CA LEU A 134 -5.75 -14.11 -16.44
C LEU A 134 -5.60 -13.18 -15.22
N MET A 135 -4.36 -12.86 -14.83
CA MET A 135 -4.10 -11.90 -13.74
C MET A 135 -4.68 -10.52 -14.08
N LEU A 136 -4.45 -10.03 -15.30
CA LEU A 136 -5.02 -8.78 -15.78
C LEU A 136 -6.55 -8.83 -15.79
N ALA A 137 -7.16 -9.93 -16.23
CA ALA A 137 -8.61 -10.08 -16.25
C ALA A 137 -9.24 -10.10 -14.85
N GLU A 138 -8.56 -10.64 -13.84
CA GLU A 138 -9.03 -10.60 -12.45
C GLU A 138 -8.78 -9.24 -11.79
N VAL A 139 -7.64 -8.60 -12.07
CA VAL A 139 -7.22 -7.37 -11.38
C VAL A 139 -7.86 -6.12 -12.01
N ILE A 140 -7.95 -6.04 -13.35
CA ILE A 140 -8.48 -4.85 -14.04
C ILE A 140 -9.87 -4.45 -13.54
N PRO A 141 -10.86 -5.36 -13.38
CA PRO A 141 -12.19 -4.98 -12.89
C PRO A 141 -12.16 -4.33 -11.51
N HIS A 142 -11.22 -4.71 -10.65
CA HIS A 142 -11.04 -4.10 -9.32
C HIS A 142 -10.27 -2.77 -9.36
N LEU A 143 -9.63 -2.44 -10.48
CA LEU A 143 -8.92 -1.17 -10.69
C LEU A 143 -9.76 -0.17 -11.47
N LEU A 144 -10.78 -0.63 -12.20
CA LEU A 144 -11.70 0.25 -12.89
C LEU A 144 -12.63 0.90 -11.85
N PRO A 145 -12.89 2.22 -11.97
CA PRO A 145 -13.82 2.89 -11.10
C PRO A 145 -15.21 2.27 -11.27
N ASP A 146 -15.87 1.99 -10.15
CA ASP A 146 -17.29 1.63 -10.14
C ASP A 146 -18.09 2.89 -10.47
N ILE A 147 -18.47 3.01 -11.74
CA ILE A 147 -19.16 4.20 -12.28
C ILE A 147 -20.53 4.37 -11.62
N GLU A 148 -21.25 3.28 -11.35
CA GLU A 148 -22.58 3.35 -10.73
C GLU A 148 -22.49 3.81 -9.27
N ALA A 149 -21.53 3.28 -8.51
CA ALA A 149 -21.28 3.76 -7.15
C ALA A 149 -20.79 5.23 -7.14
N TRP A 150 -19.96 5.62 -8.10
CA TRP A 150 -19.50 6.99 -8.28
C TRP A 150 -20.65 7.97 -8.54
N GLU A 151 -21.53 7.65 -9.48
CA GLU A 151 -22.68 8.50 -9.82
C GLU A 151 -23.68 8.61 -8.67
N ALA A 152 -23.82 7.57 -7.84
CA ALA A 152 -24.71 7.58 -6.68
C ALA A 152 -24.18 8.43 -5.51
N ILE A 153 -22.86 8.49 -5.31
CA ILE A 153 -22.23 9.23 -4.21
C ILE A 153 -22.01 10.72 -4.57
N GLY A 154 -21.83 11.03 -5.86
CA GLY A 154 -21.57 12.39 -6.32
C GLY A 154 -20.08 12.76 -6.20
N ASP A 155 -19.79 14.00 -5.78
CA ASP A 155 -18.43 14.50 -5.59
C ASP A 155 -18.19 14.89 -4.11
N PRO A 156 -17.83 13.93 -3.25
CA PRO A 156 -17.56 14.18 -1.84
C PRO A 156 -16.42 15.17 -1.60
N ALA A 157 -15.45 15.25 -2.50
CA ALA A 157 -14.33 16.18 -2.36
C ALA A 157 -14.80 17.63 -2.59
N ALA A 158 -15.65 17.86 -3.59
CA ALA A 158 -16.30 19.15 -3.79
C ALA A 158 -17.25 19.51 -2.64
N ALA A 159 -18.02 18.55 -2.13
CA ALA A 159 -18.88 18.78 -0.97
C ALA A 159 -18.06 19.14 0.28
N LEU A 160 -16.95 18.43 0.55
CA LEU A 160 -16.07 18.77 1.67
C LEU A 160 -15.51 20.20 1.53
N ASP A 161 -15.06 20.59 0.34
CA ASP A 161 -14.54 21.93 0.09
C ASP A 161 -15.61 23.01 0.30
N GLU A 162 -16.81 22.81 -0.25
CA GLU A 162 -17.94 23.73 -0.09
C GLU A 162 -18.32 23.88 1.39
N TYR A 163 -18.38 22.75 2.12
CA TYR A 163 -18.74 22.76 3.53
C TYR A 163 -17.68 23.47 4.37
N ALA A 164 -16.40 23.23 4.06
CA ALA A 164 -15.29 23.84 4.77
C ALA A 164 -15.19 25.34 4.51
N LEU A 165 -15.47 25.80 3.29
CA LEU A 165 -15.57 27.22 2.96
C LEU A 165 -16.74 27.90 3.68
N ALA A 166 -17.86 27.20 3.86
CA ALA A 166 -19.01 27.70 4.61
C ALA A 166 -18.78 27.72 6.15
N ASN A 167 -17.82 26.94 6.65
CA ASN A 167 -17.50 26.80 8.07
C ASN A 167 -16.00 27.07 8.34
N PRO A 168 -15.50 28.30 8.12
CA PRO A 168 -14.07 28.61 8.19
C PRO A 168 -13.48 28.44 9.60
N ASP A 169 -14.32 28.54 10.64
CA ASP A 169 -13.91 28.42 12.05
C ASP A 169 -13.82 26.95 12.52
N MET A 170 -14.07 25.98 11.63
CA MET A 170 -13.98 24.55 11.93
C MET A 170 -12.81 23.91 11.20
N LEU A 171 -12.00 23.11 11.89
CA LEU A 171 -10.98 22.26 11.28
C LEU A 171 -11.57 20.90 10.89
N PHE A 172 -11.54 20.59 9.61
CA PHE A 172 -11.97 19.31 9.07
C PHE A 172 -10.77 18.43 8.77
N ILE A 173 -10.70 17.29 9.46
CA ILE A 173 -9.68 16.28 9.21
C ILE A 173 -10.32 15.08 8.54
N TYR A 174 -10.06 14.88 7.25
CA TYR A 174 -10.70 13.81 6.49
C TYR A 174 -9.90 12.51 6.53
N ASP A 175 -10.59 11.38 6.56
CA ASP A 175 -9.96 10.06 6.58
C ASP A 175 -9.62 9.52 5.17
N MET A 176 -9.07 8.31 5.10
CA MET A 176 -8.67 7.69 3.83
C MET A 176 -9.84 7.36 2.89
N THR A 177 -11.08 7.37 3.36
CA THR A 177 -12.26 7.16 2.51
C THR A 177 -12.50 8.35 1.58
N LEU A 178 -12.04 9.55 1.97
CA LEU A 178 -12.10 10.78 1.18
C LEU A 178 -10.75 11.15 0.53
N ALA A 179 -9.69 10.35 0.73
CA ALA A 179 -8.34 10.67 0.25
C ALA A 179 -8.13 10.51 -1.26
N VAL A 180 -9.14 10.07 -2.00
CA VAL A 180 -9.08 9.87 -3.46
C VAL A 180 -9.90 10.93 -4.17
N ASP A 181 -9.43 12.18 -4.11
CA ASP A 181 -9.95 13.24 -4.97
C ASP A 181 -9.55 12.94 -6.44
N THR A 182 -10.54 12.85 -7.33
CA THR A 182 -10.34 12.58 -8.76
C THR A 182 -10.34 13.84 -9.61
N ARG A 183 -10.60 15.01 -9.01
CA ARG A 183 -10.60 16.30 -9.71
C ARG A 183 -9.17 16.69 -10.07
N LEU A 184 -8.91 16.83 -11.37
CA LEU A 184 -7.61 17.32 -11.84
C LEU A 184 -7.45 18.83 -11.59
N PHE A 185 -8.54 19.59 -11.71
CA PHE A 185 -8.63 21.02 -11.44
C PHE A 185 -9.93 21.30 -10.67
N PRO A 186 -9.90 21.32 -9.33
CA PRO A 186 -11.08 21.66 -8.55
C PRO A 186 -11.54 23.09 -8.86
N ASP A 187 -12.86 23.33 -8.79
CA ASP A 187 -13.40 24.68 -8.90
C ASP A 187 -13.10 25.47 -7.62
N VAL A 188 -12.25 26.48 -7.75
CA VAL A 188 -11.82 27.36 -6.66
C VAL A 188 -12.47 28.75 -6.74
N SER A 189 -13.54 28.90 -7.52
CA SER A 189 -14.22 30.18 -7.72
C SER A 189 -14.76 30.80 -6.43
N GLN A 190 -15.07 29.96 -5.42
CA GLN A 190 -15.49 30.37 -4.08
C GLN A 190 -14.32 30.47 -3.07
N GLY A 191 -13.09 30.21 -3.49
CA GLY A 191 -11.90 30.15 -2.64
C GLY A 191 -11.33 28.75 -2.50
N ILE A 192 -10.23 28.64 -1.76
CA ILE A 192 -9.59 27.37 -1.41
C ILE A 192 -9.74 27.21 0.12
N PRO A 193 -10.33 26.11 0.62
CA PRO A 193 -10.46 25.89 2.04
C PRO A 193 -9.08 25.73 2.68
N HIS A 194 -8.80 26.50 3.73
CA HIS A 194 -7.54 26.44 4.48
C HIS A 194 -7.63 25.50 5.68
N ASN A 195 -8.83 25.01 5.97
CA ASN A 195 -9.25 24.29 7.16
C ASN A 195 -9.59 22.81 6.87
N VAL A 196 -9.07 22.26 5.76
CA VAL A 196 -9.24 20.86 5.36
C VAL A 196 -7.87 20.20 5.32
N VAL A 197 -7.74 19.05 6.00
CA VAL A 197 -6.47 18.31 6.06
C VAL A 197 -6.68 16.80 6.07
N CYS A 198 -5.81 16.06 5.39
CA CYS A 198 -5.83 14.60 5.40
C CYS A 198 -5.36 14.08 6.77
N TRP A 199 -6.08 13.12 7.35
CA TRP A 199 -5.59 12.34 8.48
C TRP A 199 -4.43 11.45 8.01
N GLY A 200 -3.22 11.80 8.41
CA GLY A 200 -2.02 11.07 7.98
C GLY A 200 -1.57 11.42 6.57
N GLY A 201 -0.96 10.44 5.89
CA GLY A 201 -0.39 10.62 4.56
C GLY A 201 0.94 11.37 4.56
N TRP A 202 1.48 11.57 3.35
CA TRP A 202 2.75 12.24 3.12
C TRP A 202 2.79 13.76 3.47
N PRO A 203 1.67 14.54 3.44
CA PRO A 203 1.74 15.97 3.73
C PRO A 203 1.62 16.30 5.23
N LEU A 204 1.31 15.32 6.09
CA LEU A 204 1.21 15.53 7.54
C LEU A 204 2.57 15.96 8.11
N ARG A 205 2.58 17.01 8.94
CA ARG A 205 3.79 17.67 9.50
C ARG A 205 4.68 18.37 8.47
N SER A 206 4.17 18.66 7.28
CA SER A 206 4.79 19.66 6.41
C SER A 206 4.62 21.06 6.98
N PRO A 207 5.45 22.05 6.58
CA PRO A 207 5.27 23.43 7.03
C PRO A 207 3.84 23.95 6.81
N ALA A 208 3.23 23.60 5.67
CA ALA A 208 1.86 23.98 5.36
C ALA A 208 0.83 23.37 6.33
N THR A 209 0.91 22.07 6.63
CA THR A 209 -0.04 21.46 7.58
C THR A 209 0.20 21.92 9.01
N VAL A 210 1.44 22.23 9.39
CA VAL A 210 1.73 22.86 10.69
C VAL A 210 1.08 24.24 10.79
N GLU A 211 1.18 25.07 9.75
CA GLU A 211 0.53 26.39 9.70
C GLU A 211 -1.00 26.28 9.74
N GLN A 212 -1.59 25.30 9.04
CA GLN A 212 -3.04 25.05 9.08
C GLN A 212 -3.53 24.72 10.49
N PHE A 213 -2.89 23.77 11.18
CA PHE A 213 -3.26 23.42 12.56
C PHE A 213 -3.02 24.58 13.54
N ALA A 214 -1.95 25.35 13.34
CA ALA A 214 -1.67 26.52 14.17
C ALA A 214 -2.75 27.62 14.04
N ALA A 215 -3.45 27.73 12.90
CA ALA A 215 -4.57 28.64 12.74
C ALA A 215 -5.77 28.32 13.67
N PHE A 216 -5.83 27.09 14.21
CA PHE A 216 -6.83 26.61 15.16
C PHE A 216 -6.25 26.47 16.59
N ASP A 217 -5.09 27.08 16.87
CA ASP A 217 -4.37 26.96 18.13
C ASP A 217 -4.01 25.50 18.49
N ILE A 218 -3.70 24.66 17.49
CA ILE A 218 -3.27 23.28 17.69
C ILE A 218 -1.80 23.12 17.28
N ASP A 219 -0.94 22.68 18.22
CA ASP A 219 0.44 22.32 17.92
C ASP A 219 0.51 20.91 17.32
N LEU A 220 0.60 20.82 15.99
CA LEU A 220 0.70 19.56 15.27
C LEU A 220 1.98 18.78 15.58
N LEU A 221 3.08 19.45 15.94
CA LEU A 221 4.36 18.78 16.23
C LEU A 221 4.34 18.10 17.60
N HIS A 222 3.55 18.63 18.53
CA HIS A 222 3.30 18.05 19.86
C HIS A 222 1.81 17.75 20.06
N PHE A 223 1.20 17.11 19.07
CA PHE A 223 -0.25 16.88 19.03
C PHE A 223 -0.76 16.13 20.27
N ASP A 224 -1.65 16.77 21.02
CA ASP A 224 -2.42 16.16 22.11
C ASP A 224 -3.71 15.53 21.55
N PRO A 225 -3.95 14.21 21.74
CA PRO A 225 -5.20 13.55 21.34
C PRO A 225 -6.48 14.24 21.82
N ALA A 226 -6.46 14.93 22.96
CA ALA A 226 -7.62 15.67 23.46
C ALA A 226 -8.06 16.81 22.52
N ASN A 227 -7.18 17.28 21.62
CA ASN A 227 -7.56 18.26 20.59
C ASN A 227 -8.64 17.75 19.63
N LEU A 228 -8.80 16.42 19.49
CA LEU A 228 -9.88 15.83 18.70
C LEU A 228 -11.26 15.91 19.36
N LEU A 229 -11.32 16.20 20.67
CA LEU A 229 -12.57 16.39 21.41
C LEU A 229 -13.05 17.85 21.38
N ARG A 230 -12.32 18.75 20.71
CA ARG A 230 -12.69 20.15 20.62
C ARG A 230 -13.90 20.32 19.71
N TYR A 231 -14.78 21.26 20.06
CA TYR A 231 -15.99 21.57 19.30
C TYR A 231 -15.72 22.15 17.91
N ASP A 232 -14.51 22.66 17.67
CA ASP A 232 -14.04 23.24 16.41
C ASP A 232 -13.26 22.24 15.55
N VAL A 233 -13.26 20.95 15.90
CA VAL A 233 -12.59 19.89 15.15
C VAL A 233 -13.60 18.80 14.74
N CYS A 234 -13.61 18.44 13.47
CA CYS A 234 -14.44 17.38 12.92
C CYS A 234 -13.60 16.37 12.15
N ILE A 235 -13.91 15.08 12.30
CA ILE A 235 -13.42 14.05 11.38
C ILE A 235 -14.43 13.90 10.23
N ALA A 236 -13.97 14.10 8.99
CA ALA A 236 -14.80 13.91 7.80
C ALA A 236 -14.57 12.51 7.21
N SER A 237 -15.65 11.78 6.89
CA SER A 237 -15.60 10.46 6.27
C SER A 237 -16.63 10.34 5.15
N GLY A 238 -16.33 9.55 4.13
CA GLY A 238 -17.28 9.15 3.10
C GLY A 238 -18.18 7.99 3.51
N VAL A 239 -18.03 7.49 4.74
CA VAL A 239 -18.76 6.32 5.26
C VAL A 239 -19.38 6.63 6.63
N VAL A 240 -20.65 6.23 6.81
CA VAL A 240 -21.34 6.32 8.11
C VAL A 240 -21.08 5.09 8.99
N ASP A 241 -21.16 3.91 8.36
CA ASP A 241 -21.15 2.62 9.03
C ASP A 241 -20.12 1.69 8.33
N PRO A 242 -19.09 1.21 9.05
CA PRO A 242 -18.79 1.52 10.44
C PRO A 242 -18.40 2.99 10.65
N PRO A 243 -18.73 3.59 11.81
CA PRO A 243 -18.19 4.89 12.21
C PRO A 243 -16.65 4.80 12.33
N PRO A 244 -15.93 5.92 12.53
CA PRO A 244 -14.47 5.93 12.70
C PRO A 244 -13.98 5.20 13.98
N THR A 245 -14.13 3.87 14.05
CA THR A 245 -13.89 3.01 15.22
C THR A 245 -12.45 3.12 15.72
N LEU A 246 -11.49 3.19 14.80
CA LEU A 246 -10.07 3.38 15.15
C LEU A 246 -9.81 4.70 15.89
N VAL A 247 -10.52 5.77 15.54
CA VAL A 247 -10.36 7.08 16.19
C VAL A 247 -10.99 7.03 17.58
N ILE A 248 -12.21 6.51 17.71
CA ILE A 248 -12.86 6.44 19.02
C ILE A 248 -12.16 5.47 19.97
N ASP A 249 -11.69 4.31 19.50
CA ASP A 249 -10.96 3.37 20.35
C ASP A 249 -9.64 3.98 20.84
N TYR A 250 -8.96 4.73 19.97
CA TYR A 250 -7.75 5.48 20.35
C TYR A 250 -8.05 6.57 21.40
N LEU A 251 -9.14 7.33 21.23
CA LEU A 251 -9.55 8.35 22.20
C LEU A 251 -9.96 7.73 23.54
N ARG A 252 -10.66 6.60 23.53
CA ARG A 252 -11.01 5.84 24.73
C ARG A 252 -9.80 5.32 25.49
N GLU A 253 -8.76 4.91 24.76
CA GLU A 253 -7.52 4.44 25.37
C GLU A 253 -6.66 5.60 25.92
N LYS A 254 -6.56 6.72 25.18
CA LYS A 254 -5.59 7.78 25.47
C LYS A 254 -6.13 8.98 26.22
N VAL A 255 -7.43 9.24 26.16
CA VAL A 255 -8.04 10.46 26.70
C VAL A 255 -9.05 10.12 27.79
N ASP A 256 -10.17 9.49 27.42
CA ASP A 256 -11.24 9.12 28.37
C ASP A 256 -11.98 7.85 27.89
N PRO A 257 -12.03 6.76 28.68
CA PRO A 257 -12.81 5.56 28.35
C PRO A 257 -14.30 5.81 28.04
N ALA A 258 -14.86 6.93 28.49
CA ALA A 258 -16.24 7.33 28.22
C ALA A 258 -16.41 8.09 26.88
N CYS A 259 -15.32 8.36 26.14
CA CYS A 259 -15.40 9.07 24.87
C CYS A 259 -16.45 8.44 23.94
N ASP A 260 -17.24 9.29 23.33
CA ASP A 260 -18.26 8.92 22.35
C ASP A 260 -18.21 9.86 21.14
N TYR A 261 -19.06 9.61 20.16
CA TYR A 261 -19.13 10.43 18.96
C TYR A 261 -20.57 10.78 18.59
N MET A 262 -20.72 11.86 17.84
CA MET A 262 -21.96 12.21 17.17
C MET A 262 -21.69 12.61 15.72
N ILE A 263 -22.69 12.41 14.88
CA ILE A 263 -22.71 12.99 13.53
C ILE A 263 -23.12 14.46 13.70
N TYR A 264 -22.15 15.36 13.53
CA TYR A 264 -22.35 16.79 13.58
C TYR A 264 -23.14 17.29 12.37
N SER A 265 -22.83 16.77 11.18
CA SER A 265 -23.50 17.14 9.93
C SER A 265 -23.26 16.12 8.83
N GLU A 266 -23.96 16.30 7.72
CA GLU A 266 -23.82 15.53 6.49
C GLU A 266 -23.98 16.46 5.28
N MET A 267 -23.11 16.31 4.27
CA MET A 267 -23.27 16.99 2.99
C MET A 267 -22.62 16.22 1.85
N GLY A 268 -23.38 15.96 0.77
CA GLY A 268 -22.84 15.43 -0.49
C GLY A 268 -22.05 14.13 -0.35
N GLY A 269 -22.51 13.20 0.51
CA GLY A 269 -21.83 11.94 0.78
C GLY A 269 -20.67 12.04 1.77
N VAL A 270 -20.46 13.20 2.40
CA VAL A 270 -19.50 13.43 3.50
C VAL A 270 -20.25 13.50 4.82
N TYR A 271 -19.77 12.72 5.79
CA TYR A 271 -20.28 12.67 7.15
C TYR A 271 -19.23 13.27 8.10
N PHE A 272 -19.67 14.22 8.91
CA PHE A 272 -18.80 14.96 9.83
C PHE A 272 -19.03 14.47 11.26
N PHE A 273 -18.00 13.86 11.84
CA PHE A 273 -18.01 13.28 13.18
C PHE A 273 -17.32 14.21 14.17
N GLN A 274 -17.99 14.47 15.30
CA GLN A 274 -17.40 15.10 16.47
C GLN A 274 -17.31 14.10 17.61
N PHE A 275 -16.25 14.20 18.40
CA PHE A 275 -16.00 13.34 19.56
C PHE A 275 -16.13 14.16 20.84
N TYR A 276 -16.62 13.54 21.91
CA TYR A 276 -16.81 14.17 23.22
C TYR A 276 -16.57 13.20 24.37
#